data_AF-A0A0N9VXE3-F1
#
_entry.id   AF-A0A0N9VXE3-F1
#
_cell.length_a   1.000
_cell.length_b   1.000
_cell.length_c   1.000
_cell.angle_alpha   90.00
_cell.angle_beta   90.00
_cell.angle_gamma   90.00
#
_symmetry.space_group_name_H-M   'P 1'
#
loop_
_entity.id
_entity.type
_entity.pdbx_description
1 polymer ?
#
loop_
_entity_poly.entity_id
_entity_poly.type
_entity_poly.pdbx_seq_one_letter_code
_entity_poly.pdbx_strand_id
1 'polypeptide(L)'
;MLFKKTMLLSALLIATQLTQAEVSIETQTTKYDVLNPNNPDGYKQFRLDLIEMQDIANPSKLGWRVFYDKPSEGQNAEWFDAVKQGNLAKVKKMVENGQNLEVTDDASLQQTALGWAAFIGYEDMFDYLVEQGANIWAKDKGDVLNVMKSAGLGKNINVFKKAHQLVKDKVDINDQTLDMQGETVLIVASSNGRNEIVKYLLDSGAKTNLVTTEKNTSHPAYDQDALTFACRNGNLDTAKILVQYGAINHRTGMPACDYPAK
;
A
#
# COMPACT_ATOMS: atom_id res chain seq x y z
N MET A 1 62.33 56.86 62.99
CA MET A 1 61.80 56.22 64.22
C MET A 1 60.28 56.25 64.13
N LEU A 2 59.63 55.07 64.18
CA LEU A 2 58.23 54.80 64.59
C LEU A 2 57.10 55.51 63.79
N PHE A 3 55.93 54.97 63.45
CA PHE A 3 55.28 53.65 63.42
C PHE A 3 53.86 53.89 62.85
N LYS A 4 53.25 52.85 62.23
CA LYS A 4 51.79 52.60 62.11
C LYS A 4 51.01 53.57 61.19
N LYS A 5 49.96 53.18 60.45
CA LYS A 5 49.13 51.96 60.33
C LYS A 5 48.18 52.25 59.15
N THR A 6 47.98 51.32 58.22
CA THR A 6 46.61 50.98 57.75
C THR A 6 46.62 49.67 56.97
N MET A 7 45.84 48.71 57.49
CA MET A 7 45.50 47.43 56.86
C MET A 7 44.69 47.65 55.59
N LEU A 8 45.00 46.91 54.53
CA LEU A 8 44.12 46.70 53.39
C LEU A 8 43.51 45.30 53.45
N LEU A 9 42.18 45.25 53.32
CA LEU A 9 41.32 44.08 53.24
C LEU A 9 41.78 43.12 52.11
N SER A 10 41.91 41.84 52.43
CA SER A 10 41.96 40.74 51.47
C SER A 10 40.54 40.23 51.21
N ALA A 11 40.01 40.47 49.99
CA ALA A 11 38.78 39.86 49.51
C ALA A 11 39.09 38.51 48.86
N LEU A 12 38.53 37.44 49.42
CA LEU A 12 38.62 36.07 48.92
C LEU A 12 37.50 35.86 47.88
N LEU A 13 37.83 35.68 46.60
CA LEU A 13 36.87 35.25 45.58
C LEU A 13 36.96 33.72 45.44
N ILE A 14 35.93 33.02 45.88
CA ILE A 14 35.77 31.57 45.66
C ILE A 14 35.04 31.42 44.32
N ALA A 15 35.73 30.92 43.30
CA ALA A 15 35.12 30.53 42.04
C ALA A 15 34.61 29.09 42.16
N THR A 16 33.29 28.91 42.27
CA THR A 16 32.64 27.59 42.16
C THR A 16 32.59 27.17 40.70
N GLN A 17 33.31 26.11 40.33
CA GLN A 17 33.15 25.46 39.03
C GLN A 17 31.86 24.64 39.01
N LEU A 18 30.92 25.01 38.14
CA LEU A 18 29.78 24.16 37.79
C LEU A 18 30.23 23.20 36.70
N THR A 19 30.32 21.91 37.01
CA THR A 19 30.45 20.86 36.01
C THR A 19 29.09 20.62 35.37
N GLN A 20 28.96 20.92 34.07
CA GLN A 20 27.84 20.46 33.27
C GLN A 20 28.04 18.96 33.02
N ALA A 21 27.23 18.13 33.66
CA ALA A 21 27.06 16.75 33.25
C ALA A 21 26.23 16.77 31.96
N GLU A 22 26.86 16.48 30.83
CA GLU A 22 26.15 16.23 29.58
C GLU A 22 25.29 14.98 29.76
N VAL A 23 23.97 15.16 29.76
CA VAL A 23 23.02 14.06 29.63
C VAL A 23 23.07 13.64 28.17
N SER A 24 23.86 12.61 27.88
CA SER A 24 23.80 11.90 26.61
C SER A 24 22.44 11.20 26.52
N ILE A 25 21.51 11.79 25.79
CA ILE A 25 20.29 11.12 25.37
C ILE A 25 20.72 10.04 24.36
N GLU A 26 20.91 8.81 24.83
CA GLU A 26 20.94 7.65 23.95
C GLU A 26 19.56 7.54 23.29
N THR A 27 19.45 8.07 22.08
CA THR A 27 18.35 7.69 21.19
C THR A 27 18.48 6.20 20.94
N GLN A 28 17.52 5.42 21.48
CA GLN A 28 17.33 4.03 21.09
C GLN A 28 17.07 4.00 19.59
N THR A 29 18.15 3.84 18.82
CA THR A 29 18.08 3.52 17.41
C THR A 29 17.63 2.07 17.35
N THR A 30 16.32 1.85 17.20
CA THR A 30 15.82 0.55 16.75
C THR A 30 16.52 0.27 15.43
N LYS A 31 17.49 -0.66 15.47
CA LYS A 31 18.31 -1.01 14.32
C LYS A 31 17.46 -1.85 13.38
N TYR A 32 16.76 -1.18 12.47
CA TYR A 32 16.08 -1.83 11.35
C TYR A 32 17.08 -2.23 10.26
N ASP A 33 16.74 -3.25 9.48
CA ASP A 33 17.51 -3.61 8.29
C ASP A 33 17.36 -2.50 7.24
N VAL A 34 18.47 -1.97 6.73
CA VAL A 34 18.44 -1.00 5.62
C VAL A 34 18.31 -1.78 4.31
N LEU A 35 17.13 -1.75 3.70
CA LEU A 35 16.85 -2.39 2.42
C LEU A 35 17.05 -1.44 1.24
N ASN A 36 16.72 -0.16 1.41
CA ASN A 36 16.92 0.86 0.39
C ASN A 36 17.59 2.10 1.03
N PRO A 37 18.92 2.29 0.86
CA PRO A 37 19.62 3.43 1.44
C PRO A 37 19.26 4.77 0.77
N ASN A 38 18.63 4.76 -0.42
CA ASN A 38 18.23 5.97 -1.14
C ASN A 38 16.93 6.58 -0.60
N ASN A 39 16.17 5.83 0.19
CA ASN A 39 15.00 6.37 0.86
C ASN A 39 15.38 7.37 1.96
N PRO A 40 14.50 8.34 2.26
CA PRO A 40 14.68 9.24 3.40
C PRO A 40 14.69 8.47 4.73
N ASP A 41 15.27 9.09 5.76
CA ASP A 41 15.26 8.53 7.11
C ASP A 41 13.84 8.20 7.56
N GLY A 42 13.66 7.02 8.17
CA GLY A 42 12.36 6.47 8.52
C GLY A 42 11.71 5.59 7.45
N TYR A 43 12.27 5.52 6.23
CA TYR A 43 11.77 4.66 5.14
C TYR A 43 12.83 3.73 4.54
N LYS A 44 14.06 3.78 5.05
CA LYS A 44 15.18 2.95 4.59
C LYS A 44 14.98 1.45 4.78
N GLN A 45 14.06 1.06 5.65
CA GLN A 45 13.64 -0.32 5.88
C GLN A 45 12.72 -0.87 4.77
N PHE A 46 12.16 -0.04 3.89
CA PHE A 46 11.38 -0.51 2.75
C PHE A 46 12.27 -0.69 1.54
N ARG A 47 12.09 -1.79 0.80
CA ARG A 47 12.87 -2.03 -0.42
C ARG A 47 12.46 -1.13 -1.59
N LEU A 48 11.20 -0.69 -1.66
CA LEU A 48 10.70 0.23 -2.69
C LEU A 48 11.07 1.67 -2.36
N ASP A 49 11.19 2.50 -3.38
CA ASP A 49 11.31 3.94 -3.18
C ASP A 49 10.01 4.51 -2.59
N LEU A 50 10.11 5.52 -1.72
CA LEU A 50 8.94 6.17 -1.10
C LEU A 50 7.92 6.67 -2.13
N ILE A 51 8.40 7.18 -3.28
CA ILE A 51 7.54 7.64 -4.38
C ILE A 51 6.73 6.49 -4.97
N GLU A 52 7.35 5.31 -5.14
CA GLU A 52 6.64 4.13 -5.65
C GLU A 52 5.58 3.66 -4.65
N MET A 53 5.92 3.63 -3.36
CA MET A 53 4.97 3.28 -2.31
C MET A 53 3.76 4.24 -2.29
N GLN A 54 4.01 5.55 -2.41
CA GLN A 54 2.98 6.60 -2.46
C GLN A 54 2.12 6.54 -3.73
N ASP A 55 2.66 6.06 -4.85
CA ASP A 55 1.88 5.85 -6.07
C ASP A 55 0.96 4.61 -5.97
N ILE A 56 1.40 3.59 -5.23
CA ILE A 56 0.58 2.41 -4.92
C ILE A 56 -0.58 2.80 -4.01
N ALA A 57 -0.32 3.42 -2.86
CA ALA A 57 -1.35 3.91 -1.96
C ALA A 57 -0.89 5.17 -1.24
N ASN A 58 -1.83 6.08 -1.00
CA ASN A 58 -1.63 7.28 -0.21
C ASN A 58 -2.98 7.71 0.40
N PRO A 59 -3.04 8.73 1.28
CA PRO A 59 -4.29 9.14 1.92
C PRO A 59 -5.45 9.43 0.95
N SER A 60 -5.16 9.82 -0.29
CA SER A 60 -6.17 10.11 -1.33
C SER A 60 -6.41 8.95 -2.31
N LYS A 61 -5.56 7.92 -2.32
CA LYS A 61 -5.66 6.73 -3.20
C LYS A 61 -5.47 5.48 -2.35
N LEU A 62 -6.54 4.73 -2.10
CA LEU A 62 -6.52 3.55 -1.21
C LEU A 62 -5.95 3.87 0.18
N GLY A 63 -6.43 4.96 0.80
CA GLY A 63 -5.90 5.46 2.09
C GLY A 63 -5.95 4.45 3.24
N TRP A 64 -6.81 3.43 3.17
CA TRP A 64 -6.88 2.33 4.13
C TRP A 64 -5.82 1.23 3.91
N ARG A 65 -4.97 1.34 2.87
CA ARG A 65 -3.88 0.39 2.55
C ARG A 65 -2.50 1.05 2.52
N VAL A 66 -2.32 2.18 3.21
CA VAL A 66 -1.02 2.87 3.31
C VAL A 66 -0.10 2.07 4.24
N PHE A 67 0.66 1.15 3.65
CA PHE A 67 1.43 0.12 4.34
C PHE A 67 2.76 0.61 4.96
N TYR A 68 3.12 1.86 4.72
CA TYR A 68 4.37 2.48 5.13
C TYR A 68 4.19 3.65 6.11
N ASP A 69 2.95 3.96 6.51
CA ASP A 69 2.67 5.08 7.42
C ASP A 69 3.06 4.74 8.87
N LYS A 70 2.78 3.50 9.30
CA LYS A 70 3.04 3.03 10.66
C LYS A 70 3.53 1.58 10.64
N PRO A 71 4.37 1.19 11.63
CA PRO A 71 4.69 -0.21 11.85
C PRO A 71 3.42 -1.04 12.06
N SER A 72 3.53 -2.33 11.78
CA SER A 72 2.50 -3.31 12.11
C SER A 72 2.35 -3.44 13.62
N GLU A 73 1.15 -3.83 14.05
CA GLU A 73 0.82 -3.99 15.47
C GLU A 73 0.34 -5.42 15.77
N GLY A 74 0.33 -5.77 17.05
CA GLY A 74 -0.17 -7.06 17.51
C GLY A 74 0.83 -8.21 17.44
N GLN A 75 0.35 -9.43 17.67
CA GLN A 75 1.18 -10.63 17.82
C GLN A 75 2.03 -10.93 16.57
N ASN A 76 1.54 -10.60 15.39
CA ASN A 76 2.19 -10.87 14.10
C ASN A 76 2.88 -9.62 13.51
N ALA A 77 3.14 -8.59 14.32
CA ALA A 77 3.70 -7.33 13.84
C ALA A 77 5.01 -7.50 13.06
N GLU A 78 5.97 -8.27 13.60
CA GLU A 78 7.26 -8.48 12.94
C GLU A 78 7.12 -9.18 11.57
N TRP A 79 6.17 -10.11 11.46
CA TRP A 79 5.87 -10.81 10.21
C TRP A 79 5.36 -9.83 9.16
N PHE A 80 4.37 -9.00 9.51
CA PHE A 80 3.79 -8.04 8.59
C PHE A 80 4.72 -6.87 8.28
N ASP A 81 5.60 -6.48 9.20
CA ASP A 81 6.66 -5.51 8.90
C ASP A 81 7.61 -6.08 7.85
N ALA A 82 8.08 -7.32 8.01
CA ALA A 82 8.95 -7.97 7.03
C ALA A 82 8.28 -8.06 5.64
N VAL A 83 6.98 -8.41 5.60
CA VAL A 83 6.20 -8.48 4.36
C VAL A 83 6.02 -7.10 3.73
N LYS A 84 5.54 -6.10 4.47
CA LYS A 84 5.27 -4.74 3.96
C LYS A 84 6.54 -3.99 3.55
N GLN A 85 7.68 -4.30 4.18
CA GLN A 85 9.00 -3.79 3.84
C GLN A 85 9.61 -4.46 2.60
N GLY A 86 9.12 -5.65 2.23
CA GLY A 86 9.67 -6.44 1.13
C GLY A 86 10.92 -7.24 1.51
N ASN A 87 11.16 -7.47 2.81
CA ASN A 87 12.31 -8.23 3.30
C ASN A 87 12.11 -9.73 3.09
N LEU A 88 12.25 -10.20 1.84
CA LEU A 88 12.05 -11.60 1.49
C LEU A 88 12.98 -12.54 2.27
N ALA A 89 14.22 -12.13 2.56
CA ALA A 89 15.14 -12.95 3.35
C ALA A 89 14.62 -13.20 4.76
N LYS A 90 14.10 -12.16 5.43
CA LYS A 90 13.47 -12.28 6.74
C LYS A 90 12.18 -13.11 6.67
N VAL A 91 11.34 -12.87 5.66
CA VAL A 91 10.12 -13.67 5.42
C VAL A 91 10.45 -15.16 5.30
N LYS A 92 11.43 -15.54 4.47
CA LYS A 92 11.88 -16.93 4.31
C LYS A 92 12.32 -17.55 5.64
N LYS A 93 13.15 -16.83 6.40
CA LYS A 93 13.62 -17.29 7.72
C LYS A 93 12.46 -17.50 8.72
N MET A 94 11.46 -16.62 8.69
CA MET A 94 10.28 -16.77 9.57
C MET A 94 9.45 -17.99 9.18
N VAL A 95 9.26 -18.24 7.88
CA VAL A 95 8.56 -19.43 7.37
C VAL A 95 9.32 -20.72 7.72
N GLU A 96 10.65 -20.74 7.56
CA GLU A 96 11.51 -21.86 8.00
C GLU A 96 11.37 -22.17 9.49
N ASN A 97 11.08 -21.15 10.32
CA ASN A 97 10.82 -21.29 11.75
C ASN A 97 9.35 -21.55 12.11
N GLY A 98 8.50 -21.87 11.12
CA GLY A 98 7.11 -22.26 11.35
C GLY A 98 6.11 -21.11 11.42
N GLN A 99 6.43 -19.93 10.87
CA GLN A 99 5.45 -18.85 10.72
C GLN A 99 4.22 -19.34 9.94
N ASN A 100 3.04 -19.18 10.53
CA ASN A 100 1.78 -19.46 9.86
C ASN A 100 1.51 -18.38 8.79
N LEU A 101 1.36 -18.79 7.54
CA LEU A 101 1.13 -17.90 6.39
C LEU A 101 -0.27 -17.25 6.40
N GLU A 102 -1.23 -17.92 7.04
CA GLU A 102 -2.65 -17.56 7.05
C GLU A 102 -3.06 -16.66 8.22
N VAL A 103 -2.09 -16.21 9.03
CA VAL A 103 -2.36 -15.12 9.98
C VAL A 103 -2.68 -13.85 9.21
N THR A 104 -3.43 -12.97 9.86
CA THR A 104 -3.94 -11.73 9.26
C THR A 104 -3.37 -10.49 9.93
N ASP A 105 -3.14 -9.43 9.15
CA ASP A 105 -2.71 -8.12 9.65
C ASP A 105 -3.93 -7.42 10.24
N ASP A 106 -4.21 -7.69 11.52
CA ASP A 106 -5.44 -7.25 12.18
C ASP A 106 -5.55 -5.72 12.26
N ALA A 107 -4.42 -5.02 12.34
CA ALA A 107 -4.35 -3.56 12.27
C ALA A 107 -4.63 -3.01 10.85
N SER A 108 -4.58 -3.87 9.84
CA SER A 108 -4.66 -3.51 8.43
C SER A 108 -5.66 -4.37 7.66
N LEU A 109 -6.91 -4.33 8.11
CA LEU A 109 -8.07 -4.98 7.47
C LEU A 109 -7.99 -6.51 7.37
N GLN A 110 -7.19 -7.17 8.21
CA GLN A 110 -7.04 -8.62 8.20
C GLN A 110 -6.44 -9.19 6.91
N GLN A 111 -5.57 -8.43 6.24
CA GLN A 111 -4.91 -8.93 5.04
C GLN A 111 -3.83 -9.98 5.37
N THR A 112 -3.72 -11.04 4.55
CA THR A 112 -2.67 -12.05 4.68
C THR A 112 -1.35 -11.59 4.03
N ALA A 113 -0.26 -12.32 4.27
CA ALA A 113 1.03 -12.01 3.64
C ALA A 113 0.98 -12.08 2.11
N LEU A 114 0.28 -13.08 1.56
CA LEU A 114 0.10 -13.20 0.11
C LEU A 114 -0.70 -12.01 -0.45
N GLY A 115 -1.74 -11.56 0.25
CA GLY A 115 -2.50 -10.37 -0.13
C GLY A 115 -1.64 -9.10 -0.16
N TRP A 116 -0.76 -8.91 0.83
CA TRP A 116 0.20 -7.80 0.85
C TRP A 116 1.22 -7.88 -0.28
N ALA A 117 1.85 -9.04 -0.49
CA ALA A 117 2.79 -9.24 -1.59
C ALA A 117 2.12 -8.98 -2.95
N ALA A 118 0.87 -9.43 -3.12
CA ALA A 118 0.07 -9.19 -4.32
C ALA A 118 -0.22 -7.71 -4.54
N PHE A 119 -0.70 -7.02 -3.51
CA PHE A 119 -1.07 -5.61 -3.55
C PHE A 119 0.13 -4.68 -3.78
N ILE A 120 1.22 -4.87 -3.03
CA ILE A 120 2.42 -4.04 -3.14
C ILE A 120 3.19 -4.36 -4.43
N GLY A 121 3.02 -5.59 -4.96
CA GLY A 121 3.65 -6.01 -6.22
C GLY A 121 5.04 -6.63 -6.02
N TYR A 122 5.22 -7.34 -4.90
CA TYR A 122 6.45 -8.05 -4.58
C TYR A 122 6.48 -9.40 -5.27
N GLU A 123 6.91 -9.41 -6.54
CA GLU A 123 6.84 -10.59 -7.41
C GLU A 123 7.58 -11.82 -6.85
N ASP A 124 8.79 -11.63 -6.32
CA ASP A 124 9.60 -12.67 -5.68
C ASP A 124 8.97 -13.23 -4.39
N MET A 125 8.34 -12.37 -3.59
CA MET A 125 7.64 -12.76 -2.37
C MET A 125 6.30 -13.42 -2.66
N PHE A 126 5.59 -12.95 -3.69
CA PHE A 126 4.37 -13.55 -4.19
C PHE A 126 4.63 -14.99 -4.63
N ASP A 127 5.64 -15.19 -5.49
CA ASP A 127 6.02 -16.52 -5.99
C ASP A 127 6.37 -17.44 -4.83
N TYR A 128 7.22 -16.98 -3.91
CA TYR A 128 7.60 -17.75 -2.74
C TYR A 128 6.40 -18.15 -1.87
N LEU A 129 5.51 -17.22 -1.53
CA LEU A 129 4.34 -17.51 -0.69
C LEU A 129 3.38 -18.49 -1.36
N VAL A 130 3.18 -18.39 -2.68
CA VAL A 130 2.40 -19.36 -3.45
C VAL A 130 3.06 -20.73 -3.44
N GLU A 131 4.39 -20.81 -3.64
CA GLU A 131 5.16 -22.07 -3.55
C GLU A 131 5.07 -22.72 -2.16
N GLN A 132 4.97 -21.92 -1.09
CA GLN A 132 4.75 -22.41 0.27
C GLN A 132 3.27 -22.77 0.57
N GLY A 133 2.38 -22.67 -0.42
CA GLY A 133 0.98 -23.08 -0.29
C GLY A 133 0.07 -22.05 0.38
N ALA A 134 0.42 -20.76 0.38
CA ALA A 134 -0.47 -19.71 0.86
C ALA A 134 -1.83 -19.72 0.12
N ASN A 135 -2.91 -19.46 0.85
CA ASN A 135 -4.26 -19.52 0.32
C ASN A 135 -4.55 -18.36 -0.66
N ILE A 136 -4.67 -18.69 -1.95
CA ILE A 136 -5.00 -17.72 -3.02
C ILE A 136 -6.45 -17.17 -2.94
N TRP A 137 -7.30 -17.75 -2.07
CA TRP A 137 -8.68 -17.34 -1.81
C TRP A 137 -8.87 -16.66 -0.44
N ALA A 138 -7.77 -16.26 0.20
CA ALA A 138 -7.86 -15.50 1.44
C ALA A 138 -8.64 -14.19 1.23
N LYS A 139 -9.47 -13.85 2.22
CA LYS A 139 -10.32 -12.66 2.22
C LYS A 139 -9.80 -11.64 3.22
N ASP A 140 -10.11 -10.38 2.99
CA ASP A 140 -9.86 -9.31 3.97
C ASP A 140 -11.12 -8.45 4.20
N LYS A 141 -11.03 -7.49 5.12
CA LYS A 141 -12.12 -6.55 5.45
C LYS A 141 -12.21 -5.35 4.52
N GLY A 142 -11.32 -5.26 3.53
CA GLY A 142 -11.27 -4.20 2.51
C GLY A 142 -11.72 -4.69 1.14
N ASP A 143 -12.72 -5.59 1.13
CA ASP A 143 -13.34 -6.19 -0.06
C ASP A 143 -12.36 -6.91 -1.00
N VAL A 144 -11.40 -7.64 -0.41
CA VAL A 144 -10.62 -8.65 -1.14
C VAL A 144 -11.26 -10.01 -0.90
N LEU A 145 -11.58 -10.71 -2.00
CA LEU A 145 -12.13 -12.06 -1.96
C LEU A 145 -11.19 -13.14 -2.52
N ASN A 146 -10.10 -12.73 -3.16
CA ASN A 146 -9.02 -13.58 -3.65
C ASN A 146 -7.79 -12.72 -4.00
N VAL A 147 -6.65 -13.38 -4.24
CA VAL A 147 -5.37 -12.71 -4.49
C VAL A 147 -5.35 -11.86 -5.78
N MET A 148 -6.17 -12.17 -6.78
CA MET A 148 -6.26 -11.38 -8.02
C MET A 148 -6.85 -9.99 -7.75
N LYS A 149 -7.82 -9.86 -6.84
CA LYS A 149 -8.36 -8.56 -6.41
C LYS A 149 -7.28 -7.72 -5.71
N SER A 150 -6.47 -8.30 -4.81
CA SER A 150 -5.32 -7.61 -4.19
C SER A 150 -4.33 -7.11 -5.25
N ALA A 151 -3.97 -7.98 -6.22
CA ALA A 151 -3.07 -7.58 -7.31
C ALA A 151 -3.67 -6.49 -8.21
N GLY A 152 -4.99 -6.51 -8.45
CA GLY A 152 -5.71 -5.50 -9.25
C GLY A 152 -5.83 -4.14 -8.56
N LEU A 153 -5.84 -4.11 -7.23
CA LEU A 153 -5.68 -2.88 -6.45
C LEU A 153 -4.23 -2.36 -6.52
N GLY A 154 -3.25 -3.24 -6.67
CA GLY A 154 -1.83 -2.95 -6.87
C GLY A 154 -1.49 -2.43 -8.27
N LYS A 155 -0.20 -2.17 -8.53
CA LYS A 155 0.28 -1.64 -9.83
C LYS A 155 1.09 -2.65 -10.66
N ASN A 156 1.64 -3.70 -10.03
CA ASN A 156 2.54 -4.62 -10.72
C ASN A 156 1.78 -5.59 -11.64
N ILE A 157 1.97 -5.43 -12.95
CA ILE A 157 1.32 -6.24 -13.97
C ILE A 157 1.73 -7.71 -13.96
N ASN A 158 2.98 -8.05 -13.61
CA ASN A 158 3.43 -9.44 -13.58
C ASN A 158 2.72 -10.20 -12.46
N VAL A 159 2.64 -9.59 -11.29
CA VAL A 159 1.91 -10.16 -10.15
C VAL A 159 0.42 -10.31 -10.48
N PHE A 160 -0.19 -9.33 -11.15
CA PHE A 160 -1.57 -9.45 -11.63
C PHE A 160 -1.76 -10.63 -12.59
N LYS A 161 -0.88 -10.78 -13.59
CA LYS A 161 -0.94 -11.89 -14.55
C LYS A 161 -0.81 -13.24 -13.87
N LYS A 162 0.11 -13.38 -12.91
CA LYS A 162 0.28 -14.61 -12.12
C LYS A 162 -0.97 -14.89 -11.29
N ALA A 163 -1.48 -13.91 -10.57
CA ALA A 163 -2.69 -14.04 -9.77
C ALA A 163 -3.91 -14.42 -10.62
N HIS A 164 -4.11 -13.76 -11.76
CA HIS A 164 -5.16 -14.09 -12.72
C HIS A 164 -5.02 -15.54 -13.21
N GLN A 165 -3.81 -15.95 -13.61
CA GLN A 165 -3.54 -17.31 -14.06
C GLN A 165 -3.83 -18.39 -13.00
N LEU A 166 -3.64 -18.08 -11.71
CA LEU A 166 -3.95 -19.00 -10.60
C LEU A 166 -5.46 -19.20 -10.39
N VAL A 167 -6.29 -18.20 -10.74
CA VAL A 167 -7.73 -18.23 -10.45
C VAL A 167 -8.63 -18.36 -11.69
N LYS A 168 -8.08 -18.21 -12.91
CA LYS A 168 -8.85 -18.09 -14.17
C LYS A 168 -9.82 -19.24 -14.46
N ASP A 169 -9.56 -20.45 -13.95
CA ASP A 169 -10.45 -21.59 -14.17
C ASP A 169 -11.75 -21.50 -13.33
N LYS A 170 -11.78 -20.58 -12.35
CA LYS A 170 -12.89 -20.37 -11.42
C LYS A 170 -13.40 -18.92 -11.37
N VAL A 171 -12.70 -18.00 -12.01
CA VAL A 171 -13.00 -16.56 -11.99
C VAL A 171 -13.13 -16.08 -13.43
N ASP A 172 -14.33 -15.62 -13.79
CA ASP A 172 -14.53 -14.85 -15.01
C ASP A 172 -13.97 -13.44 -14.81
N ILE A 173 -13.23 -12.93 -15.81
CA ILE A 173 -12.70 -11.56 -15.82
C ILE A 173 -13.79 -10.48 -15.70
N ASN A 174 -15.03 -10.83 -16.04
CA ASN A 174 -16.22 -10.00 -15.97
C ASN A 174 -17.10 -10.30 -14.74
N ASP A 175 -16.64 -11.12 -13.80
CA ASP A 175 -17.41 -11.48 -12.61
C ASP A 175 -17.64 -10.26 -11.70
N GLN A 176 -18.91 -10.00 -11.38
CA GLN A 176 -19.36 -8.94 -10.48
C GLN A 176 -19.81 -9.48 -9.12
N THR A 177 -19.67 -10.78 -8.87
CA THR A 177 -20.01 -11.43 -7.59
C THR A 177 -18.83 -11.48 -6.63
N LEU A 178 -17.62 -11.19 -7.13
CA LEU A 178 -16.37 -11.17 -6.37
C LEU A 178 -15.99 -9.77 -5.86
N ASP A 179 -17.01 -8.95 -5.61
CA ASP A 179 -16.90 -7.58 -5.10
C ASP A 179 -18.21 -7.19 -4.40
N MET A 180 -18.14 -6.45 -3.29
CA MET A 180 -19.32 -6.08 -2.51
C MET A 180 -20.22 -5.04 -3.20
N GLN A 181 -19.68 -4.25 -4.13
CA GLN A 181 -20.42 -3.25 -4.93
C GLN A 181 -20.63 -3.72 -6.38
N GLY A 182 -20.20 -4.95 -6.69
CA GLY A 182 -20.23 -5.51 -8.03
C GLY A 182 -19.29 -4.83 -9.01
N GLU A 183 -18.18 -4.27 -8.53
CA GLU A 183 -17.10 -3.83 -9.40
C GLU A 183 -16.43 -5.04 -10.07
N THR A 184 -16.31 -5.03 -11.40
CA THR A 184 -15.41 -5.96 -12.08
C THR A 184 -13.97 -5.59 -11.79
N VAL A 185 -13.03 -6.52 -11.99
CA VAL A 185 -11.60 -6.21 -11.85
C VAL A 185 -11.14 -5.07 -12.79
N LEU A 186 -11.79 -4.88 -13.95
CA LEU A 186 -11.54 -3.75 -14.83
C LEU A 186 -11.94 -2.42 -14.18
N ILE A 187 -13.10 -2.37 -13.51
CA ILE A 187 -13.55 -1.20 -12.76
C ILE A 187 -12.55 -0.87 -11.65
N VAL A 188 -12.12 -1.87 -10.88
CA VAL A 188 -11.17 -1.72 -9.77
C VAL A 188 -9.82 -1.19 -10.24
N ALA A 189 -9.25 -1.79 -11.29
CA ALA A 189 -7.99 -1.35 -11.86
C ALA A 189 -8.10 0.08 -12.43
N SER A 190 -9.27 0.42 -13.01
CA SER A 190 -9.51 1.73 -13.62
C SER A 190 -9.68 2.85 -12.62
N SER A 191 -10.39 2.59 -11.52
CA SER A 191 -10.59 3.55 -10.42
C SER A 191 -9.27 3.92 -9.72
N ASN A 192 -8.25 3.05 -9.82
CA ASN A 192 -6.93 3.22 -9.22
C ASN A 192 -5.80 3.57 -10.20
N GLY A 193 -6.11 3.77 -11.48
CA GLY A 193 -5.14 4.23 -12.48
C GLY A 193 -4.11 3.16 -12.90
N ARG A 194 -4.48 1.87 -12.83
CA ARG A 194 -3.56 0.75 -13.07
C ARG A 194 -3.45 0.44 -14.56
N ASN A 195 -2.88 1.37 -15.31
CA ASN A 195 -2.87 1.40 -16.79
C ASN A 195 -2.45 0.07 -17.46
N GLU A 196 -1.41 -0.60 -16.98
CA GLU A 196 -0.94 -1.87 -17.57
C GLU A 196 -1.90 -3.02 -17.29
N ILE A 197 -2.47 -3.07 -16.08
CA ILE A 197 -3.50 -4.05 -15.71
C ILE A 197 -4.76 -3.81 -16.54
N VAL A 198 -5.18 -2.55 -16.69
CA VAL A 198 -6.33 -2.18 -17.53
C VAL A 198 -6.14 -2.67 -18.97
N LYS A 199 -4.99 -2.38 -19.60
CA LYS A 199 -4.69 -2.89 -20.96
C LYS A 199 -4.78 -4.41 -21.03
N TYR A 200 -4.11 -5.11 -20.11
CA TYR A 200 -4.14 -6.57 -20.08
C TYR A 200 -5.56 -7.13 -19.91
N LEU A 201 -6.38 -6.52 -19.07
CA LEU A 201 -7.76 -6.93 -18.86
C LEU A 201 -8.59 -6.77 -20.14
N LEU A 202 -8.45 -5.64 -20.83
CA LEU A 202 -9.13 -5.36 -22.09
C LEU A 202 -8.69 -6.34 -23.19
N ASP A 203 -7.39 -6.59 -23.32
CA ASP A 203 -6.83 -7.61 -24.23
C ASP A 203 -7.32 -9.03 -23.89
N SER A 204 -7.67 -9.28 -22.64
CA SER A 204 -8.20 -10.54 -22.14
C SER A 204 -9.74 -10.64 -22.21
N GLY A 205 -10.41 -9.69 -22.88
CA GLY A 205 -11.86 -9.73 -23.11
C GLY A 205 -12.71 -9.16 -21.97
N ALA A 206 -12.15 -8.30 -21.11
CA ALA A 206 -12.94 -7.53 -20.16
C ALA A 206 -13.91 -6.58 -20.88
N LYS A 207 -15.18 -6.61 -20.47
CA LYS A 207 -16.24 -5.76 -21.02
C LYS A 207 -16.11 -4.34 -20.45
N THR A 208 -15.96 -3.37 -21.33
CA THR A 208 -15.71 -1.95 -21.00
C THR A 208 -16.88 -1.24 -20.31
N ASN A 209 -18.11 -1.68 -20.56
CA ASN A 209 -19.33 -0.97 -20.16
C ASN A 209 -20.20 -1.75 -19.15
N LEU A 210 -19.62 -2.72 -18.45
CA LEU A 210 -20.27 -3.26 -17.26
C LEU A 210 -20.31 -2.18 -16.17
N VAL A 211 -21.43 -2.15 -15.46
CA VAL A 211 -21.71 -1.17 -14.41
C VAL A 211 -21.85 -1.92 -13.09
N THR A 212 -21.27 -1.37 -12.04
CA THR A 212 -21.49 -1.76 -10.63
C THR A 212 -22.94 -2.14 -10.32
N THR A 213 -23.11 -3.11 -9.42
CA THR A 213 -24.43 -3.63 -9.03
C THR A 213 -24.99 -3.01 -7.74
N GLU A 214 -24.28 -2.02 -7.18
CA GLU A 214 -24.74 -1.22 -6.04
C GLU A 214 -26.11 -0.59 -6.34
N LYS A 215 -27.05 -0.72 -5.41
CA LYS A 215 -28.45 -0.27 -5.56
C LYS A 215 -28.73 1.02 -4.80
N ASN A 216 -27.94 1.33 -3.77
CA ASN A 216 -28.07 2.56 -3.01
C ASN A 216 -27.61 3.74 -3.88
N THR A 217 -28.56 4.52 -4.38
CA THR A 217 -28.33 5.69 -5.27
C THR A 217 -27.42 6.76 -4.67
N SER A 218 -27.26 6.78 -3.34
CA SER A 218 -26.37 7.70 -2.64
C SER A 218 -24.96 7.15 -2.44
N HIS A 219 -24.73 5.87 -2.72
CA HIS A 219 -23.41 5.25 -2.57
C HIS A 219 -22.46 5.69 -3.69
N PRO A 220 -21.17 5.97 -3.40
CA PRO A 220 -20.19 6.38 -4.41
C PRO A 220 -20.03 5.40 -5.58
N ALA A 221 -20.24 4.11 -5.34
CA ALA A 221 -20.15 3.07 -6.35
C ALA A 221 -21.47 2.82 -7.08
N TYR A 222 -22.55 3.54 -6.79
CA TYR A 222 -23.80 3.41 -7.55
C TYR A 222 -23.54 3.75 -9.01
N ASP A 223 -23.95 2.88 -9.93
CA ASP A 223 -24.07 3.17 -11.36
C ASP A 223 -22.77 3.74 -11.99
N GLN A 224 -21.65 3.09 -11.67
CA GLN A 224 -20.32 3.39 -12.19
C GLN A 224 -19.83 2.26 -13.11
N ASP A 225 -19.35 2.63 -14.30
CA ASP A 225 -18.49 1.77 -15.12
C ASP A 225 -17.00 2.13 -14.94
N ALA A 226 -16.12 1.44 -15.67
CA ALA A 226 -14.68 1.66 -15.61
C ALA A 226 -14.28 3.09 -16.02
N LEU A 227 -14.93 3.66 -17.04
CA LEU A 227 -14.61 4.99 -17.55
C LEU A 227 -15.14 6.08 -16.60
N THR A 228 -16.34 5.93 -16.04
CA THR A 228 -16.89 6.84 -15.04
C THR A 228 -15.93 6.97 -13.85
N PHE A 229 -15.46 5.85 -13.29
CA PHE A 229 -14.51 5.88 -12.18
C PHE A 229 -13.15 6.44 -12.55
N ALA A 230 -12.57 6.04 -13.69
CA ALA A 230 -11.30 6.59 -14.16
C ALA A 230 -11.36 8.12 -14.29
N CYS A 231 -12.45 8.64 -14.86
CA CYS A 231 -12.67 10.07 -15.01
C CYS A 231 -12.88 10.79 -13.68
N ARG A 232 -13.74 10.26 -12.81
CA ARG A 232 -14.02 10.84 -11.50
C ARG A 232 -12.77 10.95 -10.61
N ASN A 233 -11.89 9.95 -10.69
CA ASN A 233 -10.67 9.92 -9.88
C ASN A 233 -9.47 10.60 -10.56
N GLY A 234 -9.66 11.21 -11.74
CA GLY A 234 -8.60 11.92 -12.46
C GLY A 234 -7.56 11.01 -13.11
N ASN A 235 -7.84 9.72 -13.28
CA ASN A 235 -6.97 8.76 -13.96
C ASN A 235 -7.07 8.93 -15.49
N LEU A 236 -6.66 10.09 -16.01
CA LEU A 236 -6.91 10.48 -17.40
C LEU A 236 -6.23 9.57 -18.42
N ASP A 237 -5.06 9.00 -18.11
CA ASP A 237 -4.40 8.06 -19.02
C ASP A 237 -5.15 6.72 -19.08
N THR A 238 -5.72 6.27 -17.96
CA THR A 238 -6.63 5.13 -17.94
C THR A 238 -7.89 5.41 -18.77
N ALA A 239 -8.49 6.59 -18.61
CA ALA A 239 -9.66 6.99 -19.38
C ALA A 239 -9.38 6.97 -20.89
N LYS A 240 -8.21 7.49 -21.33
CA LYS A 240 -7.79 7.41 -22.73
C LYS A 240 -7.67 5.96 -23.22
N ILE A 241 -7.08 5.07 -22.43
CA ILE A 241 -6.99 3.64 -22.77
C ILE A 241 -8.39 3.05 -22.93
N LEU A 242 -9.29 3.26 -21.96
CA LEU A 242 -10.66 2.73 -22.03
C LEU A 242 -11.41 3.21 -23.28
N VAL A 243 -11.29 4.50 -23.62
CA VAL A 243 -11.88 5.08 -24.84
C VAL A 243 -11.32 4.45 -26.12
N GLN A 244 -10.01 4.16 -26.17
CA GLN A 244 -9.40 3.45 -27.30
C GLN A 244 -9.99 2.04 -27.50
N TYR A 245 -10.45 1.42 -26.43
CA TYR A 245 -11.16 0.13 -26.44
C TYR A 245 -12.68 0.27 -26.57
N GLY A 246 -13.19 1.46 -26.91
CA GLY A 246 -14.60 1.70 -27.18
C GLY A 246 -15.48 1.89 -25.94
N ALA A 247 -14.90 2.14 -24.77
CA ALA A 247 -15.67 2.46 -23.57
C ALA A 247 -16.49 3.75 -23.77
N ILE A 248 -17.73 3.73 -23.28
CA ILE A 248 -18.64 4.88 -23.26
C ILE A 248 -19.02 5.11 -21.81
N ASN A 249 -18.80 6.33 -21.32
CA ASN A 249 -19.06 6.68 -19.93
C ASN A 249 -20.55 6.55 -19.65
N HIS A 250 -20.92 5.60 -18.78
CA HIS A 250 -22.31 5.29 -18.47
C HIS A 250 -23.14 6.51 -18.06
N ARG A 251 -22.51 7.46 -17.34
CA ARG A 251 -23.19 8.66 -16.81
C ARG A 251 -23.47 9.73 -17.85
N THR A 252 -22.65 9.83 -18.88
CA THR A 252 -22.70 10.93 -19.85
C THR A 252 -23.09 10.46 -21.25
N GLY A 253 -22.99 9.16 -21.52
CA GLY A 253 -23.17 8.60 -22.87
C GLY A 253 -22.05 8.95 -23.83
N MET A 254 -20.92 9.51 -23.34
CA MET A 254 -19.82 9.97 -24.18
C MET A 254 -18.56 9.11 -24.02
N PRO A 255 -17.74 8.93 -25.07
CA PRO A 255 -16.42 8.32 -24.97
C PRO A 255 -15.38 9.29 -24.36
N ALA A 256 -15.71 9.93 -23.23
CA ALA A 256 -14.89 10.97 -22.62
C ALA A 256 -15.21 11.17 -21.12
N CYS A 257 -14.34 11.92 -20.44
CA CYS A 257 -14.56 12.39 -19.07
C CYS A 257 -15.43 13.64 -18.97
N ASP A 258 -15.86 14.21 -20.11
CA ASP A 258 -16.64 15.43 -20.15
C ASP A 258 -18.00 15.20 -19.50
N TYR A 259 -18.18 15.76 -18.30
CA TYR A 259 -19.49 15.89 -17.69
C TYR A 259 -20.14 17.14 -18.28
N PRO A 260 -21.36 17.04 -18.85
CA PRO A 260 -22.06 18.23 -19.31
C PRO A 260 -22.15 19.23 -18.15
N ALA A 261 -21.83 20.49 -18.43
CA ALA A 261 -21.97 21.56 -17.44
C ALA A 261 -23.41 21.53 -16.90
N LYS A 262 -23.54 21.47 -15.56
CA LYS A 262 -24.84 21.53 -14.90
C LYS A 262 -25.55 22.85 -15.15
#